data_AF-A0AAW9A4R2-F1
#
_entry.id   AF-A0AAW9A4R2-F1
#
_cell.length_a   1.000
_cell.length_b   1.000
_cell.length_c   1.000
_cell.angle_alpha   90.00
_cell.angle_beta   90.00
_cell.angle_gamma   90.00
#
_symmetry.space_group_name_H-M   'P 1'
#
loop_
_entity.id
_entity.type
_entity.pdbx_description
1 polymer ?
#
loop_
_entity_poly.entity_id
_entity_poly.type
_entity_poly.pdbx_seq_one_letter_code
_entity_poly.pdbx_strand_id
1 'polypeptide(L)'
;MKRSADFAILRSVGWKRKKIVRILIVEVLLISILPVIPFSIVNRSFAIGDGYQSIFLFLILFLITGISYYSGSRHSIIQTPRQALNSEVKDSRAFRLLNIRSITGFAYNQMFRRPARFLLLALVIAMTSFMIFIILSTQQSLQNELHVSFVGETLNVQLSGLQNLYVAMGIILTTAVMLLLIYLNLSERQKEFHVLKAIGWKFKRVRIYLIIEAIGISAIGTIVGSTAALILLLQVPSFQITWWIGILVLAMPVLQQLIFTLLLVTMMNRKGTSMLKEA
;
A
#
# COMPACT_ATOMS: atom_id res chain seq x y z
N MET A 1 7.70 -10.42 -4.05
CA MET A 1 8.03 -11.86 -3.98
C MET A 1 9.39 -12.12 -4.63
N LYS A 2 10.36 -12.65 -3.87
CA LYS A 2 11.71 -12.97 -4.38
C LYS A 2 11.72 -14.32 -5.13
N ARG A 3 11.16 -14.37 -6.34
CA ARG A 3 11.20 -15.56 -7.22
C ARG A 3 12.47 -15.69 -8.06
N SER A 4 13.42 -14.78 -7.86
CA SER A 4 14.71 -14.80 -8.54
C SER A 4 15.52 -16.05 -8.23
N ALA A 5 15.36 -16.61 -7.02
CA ALA A 5 15.99 -17.86 -6.60
C ALA A 5 15.35 -19.07 -7.31
N ASP A 6 14.02 -19.16 -7.31
CA ASP A 6 13.28 -20.25 -7.97
C ASP A 6 13.60 -20.33 -9.47
N PHE A 7 13.66 -19.17 -10.15
CA PHE A 7 14.04 -19.12 -11.56
C PHE A 7 15.51 -19.49 -11.80
N ALA A 8 16.39 -19.19 -10.85
CA ALA A 8 17.79 -19.62 -10.91
C ALA A 8 17.92 -21.14 -10.74
N ILE A 9 17.13 -21.73 -9.84
CA ILE A 9 17.05 -23.19 -9.64
C ILE A 9 16.46 -23.88 -10.89
N LEU A 10 15.36 -23.36 -11.45
CA LEU A 10 14.79 -23.91 -12.68
C LEU A 10 15.79 -23.86 -13.85
N ARG A 11 16.60 -22.79 -13.90
CA ARG A 11 17.69 -22.70 -14.88
C ARG A 11 18.83 -23.67 -14.61
N SER A 12 19.22 -23.92 -13.36
CA SER A 12 20.28 -24.88 -13.06
C SER A 12 19.86 -26.31 -13.41
N VAL A 13 18.55 -26.61 -13.36
CA VAL A 13 17.96 -27.88 -13.84
C VAL A 13 17.85 -27.94 -15.37
N GLY A 14 18.25 -26.88 -16.10
CA GLY A 14 18.32 -26.88 -17.57
C GLY A 14 17.08 -26.35 -18.29
N TRP A 15 16.15 -25.69 -17.59
CA TRP A 15 14.98 -25.12 -18.26
C TRP A 15 15.35 -23.97 -19.21
N LYS A 16 14.87 -24.05 -20.45
CA LYS A 16 15.06 -23.02 -21.49
C LYS A 16 14.35 -21.71 -21.10
N ARG A 17 14.98 -20.57 -21.41
CA ARG A 17 14.45 -19.21 -21.12
C ARG A 17 13.01 -19.00 -21.60
N LYS A 18 12.67 -19.52 -22.78
CA LYS A 18 11.33 -19.42 -23.38
C LYS A 18 10.24 -20.06 -22.50
N LYS A 19 10.54 -21.15 -21.80
CA LYS A 19 9.58 -21.87 -20.95
C LYS A 19 9.27 -21.08 -19.67
N ILE A 20 10.29 -20.43 -19.09
CA ILE A 20 10.14 -19.55 -17.92
C ILE A 20 9.28 -18.33 -18.28
N VAL A 21 9.55 -17.69 -19.42
CA VAL A 21 8.75 -16.54 -19.89
C VAL A 21 7.30 -16.96 -20.16
N ARG A 22 7.07 -18.13 -20.76
CA ARG A 22 5.70 -18.64 -21.00
C ARG A 22 4.94 -18.86 -19.70
N ILE A 23 5.58 -19.43 -18.67
CA ILE A 23 4.95 -19.58 -17.34
C ILE A 23 4.60 -18.22 -16.74
N LEU A 24 5.53 -17.27 -16.81
CA LEU A 24 5.33 -15.93 -16.26
C LEU A 24 4.17 -15.21 -16.96
N ILE A 25 4.05 -15.33 -18.29
CA ILE A 25 2.91 -14.79 -19.04
C ILE A 25 1.61 -15.43 -18.58
N VAL A 26 1.55 -16.76 -18.43
CA VAL A 26 0.35 -17.47 -17.97
C VAL A 26 -0.05 -17.01 -16.57
N GLU A 27 0.92 -16.85 -15.67
CA GLU A 27 0.65 -16.39 -14.30
C GLU A 27 0.13 -14.95 -14.26
N VAL A 28 0.73 -14.03 -15.04
CA VAL A 28 0.24 -12.65 -15.18
C VAL A 28 -1.18 -12.62 -15.74
N LEU A 29 -1.47 -13.47 -16.73
CA LEU A 29 -2.79 -13.59 -17.34
C LEU A 29 -3.82 -14.07 -16.31
N LEU A 30 -3.51 -15.10 -15.54
CA LEU A 30 -4.37 -15.62 -14.47
C LEU A 30 -4.63 -14.57 -13.38
N ILE A 31 -3.58 -13.89 -12.90
CA ILE A 31 -3.70 -12.84 -11.88
C ILE A 31 -4.54 -11.66 -12.39
N SER A 32 -4.48 -11.36 -13.70
CA SER A 32 -5.23 -10.25 -14.30
C SER A 32 -6.70 -10.58 -14.57
N ILE A 33 -7.04 -11.85 -14.81
CA ILE A 33 -8.43 -12.29 -14.97
C ILE A 33 -9.17 -12.27 -13.64
N LEU A 34 -8.50 -12.65 -12.54
CA LEU A 34 -9.13 -12.86 -11.24
C LEU A 34 -9.99 -11.66 -10.77
N PRO A 35 -9.56 -10.39 -10.88
CA PRO A 35 -10.35 -9.23 -10.45
C PRO A 35 -11.45 -8.84 -11.44
N VAL A 36 -11.36 -9.26 -12.70
CA VAL A 36 -12.33 -8.93 -13.76
C VAL A 36 -13.63 -9.69 -13.59
N ILE A 37 -13.58 -10.91 -13.02
CA ILE A 37 -14.74 -11.74 -12.74
C ILE A 37 -15.72 -11.06 -11.76
N PRO A 38 -15.33 -10.70 -10.51
CA PRO A 38 -16.24 -10.04 -9.59
C PRO A 38 -16.70 -8.67 -10.10
N PHE A 39 -15.83 -7.93 -10.78
CA PHE A 39 -16.21 -6.66 -11.41
C PHE A 39 -17.31 -6.85 -12.45
N SER A 40 -17.19 -7.85 -13.32
CA SER A 40 -18.18 -8.11 -14.37
C SER A 40 -19.53 -8.58 -13.80
N ILE A 41 -19.50 -9.33 -12.70
CA ILE A 41 -20.71 -9.73 -11.97
C ILE A 41 -21.43 -8.50 -11.43
N VAL A 42 -20.72 -7.64 -10.70
CA VAL A 42 -21.30 -6.40 -10.13
C VAL A 42 -21.80 -5.47 -11.23
N ASN A 43 -21.02 -5.26 -12.29
CA ASN A 43 -21.41 -4.39 -13.39
C ASN A 43 -22.72 -4.84 -14.05
N ARG A 44 -22.89 -6.16 -14.24
CA ARG A 44 -24.12 -6.73 -14.79
C ARG A 44 -25.30 -6.63 -13.83
N SER A 45 -25.10 -6.87 -12.54
CA SER A 45 -26.18 -6.84 -11.54
C SER A 45 -26.77 -5.45 -11.33
N PHE A 46 -25.94 -4.39 -11.42
CA PHE A 46 -26.37 -3.02 -11.16
C PHE A 46 -26.55 -2.18 -12.43
N ALA A 47 -26.30 -2.75 -13.62
CA ALA A 47 -26.39 -2.06 -14.91
C ALA A 47 -25.64 -0.70 -14.94
N ILE A 48 -24.47 -0.64 -14.30
CA ILE A 48 -23.71 0.61 -14.05
C ILE A 48 -22.94 1.08 -15.30
N GLY A 49 -22.66 0.19 -16.26
CA GLY A 49 -21.91 0.58 -17.45
C GLY A 49 -21.85 -0.46 -18.57
N ASP A 50 -21.37 0.01 -19.72
CA ASP A 50 -21.24 -0.78 -20.94
C ASP A 50 -20.24 -1.94 -20.80
N GLY A 51 -20.44 -3.01 -21.57
CA GLY A 51 -19.60 -4.21 -21.53
C GLY A 51 -18.11 -3.99 -21.85
N TYR A 52 -17.76 -2.88 -22.52
CA TYR A 52 -16.38 -2.52 -22.84
C TYR A 52 -15.53 -2.22 -21.61
N GLN A 53 -16.14 -1.82 -20.50
CA GLN A 53 -15.43 -1.45 -19.27
C GLN A 53 -14.68 -2.64 -18.65
N SER A 54 -15.25 -3.86 -18.68
CA SER A 54 -14.58 -5.06 -18.17
C SER A 54 -13.32 -5.41 -18.96
N ILE A 55 -13.36 -5.24 -20.29
CA ILE A 55 -12.21 -5.48 -21.18
C ILE A 55 -11.12 -4.45 -20.90
N PHE A 56 -11.51 -3.19 -20.74
CA PHE A 56 -10.59 -2.12 -20.41
C PHE A 56 -9.89 -2.35 -19.05
N LEU A 57 -10.64 -2.77 -18.03
CA LEU A 57 -10.11 -3.12 -16.71
C LEU A 57 -9.11 -4.28 -16.78
N PHE A 58 -9.44 -5.32 -17.56
CA PHE A 58 -8.52 -6.43 -17.82
C PHE A 58 -7.21 -5.95 -18.45
N LEU A 59 -7.27 -5.13 -19.50
CA LEU A 59 -6.10 -4.62 -20.20
C LEU A 59 -5.20 -3.79 -19.27
N ILE A 60 -5.79 -2.91 -18.45
CA ILE A 60 -5.04 -2.12 -17.47
C ILE A 60 -4.34 -3.03 -16.45
N LEU A 61 -5.08 -3.97 -15.84
CA LEU A 61 -4.51 -4.88 -14.84
C LEU A 61 -3.42 -5.76 -15.44
N PHE A 62 -3.62 -6.25 -16.66
CA PHE A 62 -2.64 -7.02 -17.40
C PHE A 62 -1.36 -6.23 -17.66
N LEU A 63 -1.47 -4.97 -18.09
CA LEU A 63 -0.30 -4.11 -18.29
C LEU A 63 0.43 -3.81 -16.98
N ILE A 64 -0.30 -3.43 -15.92
CA ILE A 64 0.30 -3.07 -14.62
C ILE A 64 1.00 -4.28 -13.99
N THR A 65 0.33 -5.43 -13.96
CA THR A 65 0.92 -6.65 -13.40
C THR A 65 2.05 -7.15 -14.28
N GLY A 66 1.91 -7.08 -15.61
CA GLY A 66 2.97 -7.41 -16.56
C GLY A 66 4.23 -6.58 -16.36
N ILE A 67 4.11 -5.26 -16.23
CA ILE A 67 5.24 -4.35 -15.95
C ILE A 67 5.87 -4.67 -14.60
N SER A 68 5.06 -4.91 -13.58
CA SER A 68 5.52 -5.24 -12.23
C SER A 68 6.32 -6.55 -12.21
N TYR A 69 5.80 -7.59 -12.85
CA TYR A 69 6.46 -8.89 -12.96
C TYR A 69 7.71 -8.82 -13.85
N TYR A 70 7.68 -8.06 -14.93
CA TYR A 70 8.84 -7.84 -15.78
C TYR A 70 9.96 -7.12 -15.01
N SER A 71 9.64 -6.05 -14.29
CA SER A 71 10.61 -5.31 -13.45
C SER A 71 11.25 -6.22 -12.39
N GLY A 72 10.45 -7.05 -11.71
CA GLY A 72 10.94 -7.99 -10.69
C GLY A 72 11.74 -9.17 -11.25
N SER A 73 11.41 -9.65 -12.45
CA SER A 73 12.03 -10.84 -13.07
C SER A 73 13.21 -10.51 -13.99
N ARG A 74 13.30 -9.28 -14.53
CA ARG A 74 14.36 -8.85 -15.45
C ARG A 74 15.76 -9.16 -14.93
N HIS A 75 15.99 -8.91 -13.64
CA HIS A 75 17.30 -9.17 -13.03
C HIS A 75 17.67 -10.66 -13.01
N SER A 76 16.70 -11.54 -12.76
CA SER A 76 16.88 -13.00 -12.73
C SER A 76 16.96 -13.61 -14.14
N ILE A 77 16.22 -13.06 -15.11
CA ILE A 77 16.21 -13.54 -16.49
C ILE A 77 17.52 -13.18 -17.22
N ILE A 78 18.16 -12.06 -16.91
CA ILE A 78 19.38 -11.64 -17.63
C ILE A 78 20.64 -12.30 -17.04
N GLN A 79 20.70 -12.50 -15.72
CA GLN A 79 21.91 -12.99 -15.05
C GLN A 79 22.12 -14.51 -15.19
N THR A 80 23.39 -14.92 -15.09
CA THR A 80 23.78 -16.34 -15.09
C THR A 80 23.32 -17.02 -13.79
N PRO A 81 23.03 -18.34 -13.80
CA PRO A 81 22.49 -19.05 -12.62
C PRO A 81 23.36 -18.89 -11.37
N ARG A 82 24.70 -18.92 -11.55
CA ARG A 82 25.68 -18.73 -10.47
C ARG A 82 25.62 -17.31 -9.88
N GLN A 83 25.49 -16.29 -10.73
CA GLN A 83 25.36 -14.90 -10.26
C GLN A 83 24.00 -14.63 -9.62
N ALA A 84 22.92 -15.25 -10.09
CA ALA A 84 21.60 -15.11 -9.50
C ALA A 84 21.55 -15.72 -8.08
N LEU A 85 22.20 -16.88 -7.83
CA LEU A 85 22.36 -17.43 -6.48
C LEU A 85 23.25 -16.56 -5.59
N ASN A 86 24.37 -16.04 -6.11
CA ASN A 86 25.30 -15.20 -5.34
C ASN A 86 24.88 -13.72 -5.27
N SER A 87 23.80 -13.31 -5.94
CA SER A 87 23.39 -11.90 -6.06
C SER A 87 22.94 -11.27 -4.75
N GLU A 88 22.74 -12.06 -3.68
CA GLU A 88 22.55 -11.50 -2.34
C GLU A 88 23.81 -10.86 -1.75
N VAL A 89 25.00 -11.11 -2.31
CA VAL A 89 26.30 -10.55 -1.84
C VAL A 89 26.77 -9.38 -2.70
N LYS A 90 25.94 -8.83 -3.60
CA LYS A 90 26.40 -7.70 -4.42
C LYS A 90 26.49 -6.42 -3.58
N ASP A 91 27.74 -6.01 -3.34
CA ASP A 91 28.21 -4.72 -2.85
C ASP A 91 27.25 -3.60 -3.21
N SER A 92 26.37 -3.25 -2.28
CA SER A 92 25.73 -1.95 -2.33
C SER A 92 26.85 -0.96 -2.01
N ARG A 93 27.43 -0.32 -3.04
CA ARG A 93 28.20 0.91 -2.88
C ARG A 93 27.31 1.86 -2.08
N ALA A 94 27.53 1.87 -0.77
CA ALA A 94 26.65 2.54 0.15
C ALA A 94 26.91 4.03 -0.06
N PHE A 95 26.08 4.68 -0.87
CA PHE A 95 25.99 6.14 -0.88
C PHE A 95 25.72 6.57 0.56
N ARG A 96 26.78 7.02 1.25
CA ARG A 96 26.73 7.56 2.61
C ARG A 96 26.44 9.04 2.47
N LEU A 97 25.18 9.38 2.24
CA LEU A 97 24.76 10.77 2.05
C LEU A 97 24.83 11.58 3.36
N LEU A 98 24.71 10.94 4.53
CA LEU A 98 24.65 11.63 5.83
C LEU A 98 25.40 10.86 6.93
N ASN A 99 26.02 11.59 7.84
CA ASN A 99 26.74 11.05 8.99
C ASN A 99 25.72 10.57 10.06
N ILE A 100 25.76 9.29 10.42
CA ILE A 100 24.75 8.66 11.29
C ILE A 100 25.06 9.02 12.75
N ARG A 101 24.49 10.14 13.25
CA ARG A 101 24.60 10.55 14.66
C ARG A 101 23.34 10.26 15.49
N SER A 102 22.18 10.04 14.86
CA SER A 102 20.90 9.84 15.54
C SER A 102 20.01 8.76 14.88
N ILE A 103 19.12 8.16 15.66
CA ILE A 103 18.12 7.17 15.19
C ILE A 103 17.16 7.78 14.17
N THR A 104 16.82 9.05 14.32
CA THR A 104 15.97 9.80 13.36
C THR A 104 16.71 10.02 12.05
N GLY A 105 17.99 10.43 12.07
CA GLY A 105 18.80 10.60 10.87
C GLY A 105 19.02 9.28 10.12
N PHE A 106 19.15 8.17 10.84
CA PHE A 106 19.20 6.83 10.24
C PHE A 106 17.89 6.46 9.53
N ALA A 107 16.72 6.81 10.10
CA ALA A 107 15.42 6.56 9.47
C ALA A 107 15.24 7.32 8.16
N TYR A 108 15.49 8.63 8.16
CA TYR A 108 15.39 9.44 6.95
C TYR A 108 16.37 9.01 5.87
N ASN A 109 17.62 8.71 6.23
CA ASN A 109 18.63 8.27 5.25
C ASN A 109 18.23 6.93 4.59
N GLN A 110 17.60 6.03 5.33
CA GLN A 110 17.08 4.78 4.78
C GLN A 110 15.86 5.02 3.87
N MET A 111 15.02 6.02 4.20
CA MET A 111 13.90 6.43 3.34
C MET A 111 14.37 6.88 1.96
N PHE A 112 15.39 7.73 1.90
CA PHE A 112 15.92 8.26 0.63
C PHE A 112 16.70 7.22 -0.18
N ARG A 113 17.15 6.12 0.44
CA ARG A 113 17.87 5.06 -0.28
C ARG A 113 16.98 4.20 -1.19
N ARG A 114 15.66 4.12 -0.93
CA ARG A 114 14.71 3.35 -1.74
C ARG A 114 13.36 4.07 -1.85
N PRO A 115 13.31 5.24 -2.53
CA PRO A 115 12.18 6.18 -2.46
C PRO A 115 10.88 5.60 -3.00
N ALA A 116 10.93 4.71 -4.01
CA ALA A 116 9.74 4.15 -4.63
C ALA A 116 8.78 3.49 -3.64
N ARG A 117 9.29 2.82 -2.60
CA ARG A 117 8.45 2.13 -1.61
C ARG A 117 7.79 3.08 -0.62
N PHE A 118 8.55 4.09 -0.21
CA PHE A 118 8.06 5.15 0.66
C PHE A 118 7.00 5.99 -0.03
N LEU A 119 7.21 6.28 -1.32
CA LEU A 119 6.22 6.95 -2.16
C LEU A 119 4.95 6.13 -2.30
N LEU A 120 5.03 4.81 -2.53
CA LEU A 120 3.83 3.97 -2.59
C LEU A 120 3.04 3.97 -1.28
N LEU A 121 3.71 3.85 -0.13
CA LEU A 121 3.05 3.94 1.17
C LEU A 121 2.44 5.33 1.42
N ALA A 122 3.18 6.39 1.13
CA ALA A 122 2.69 7.76 1.27
C ALA A 122 1.50 8.04 0.34
N LEU A 123 1.52 7.51 -0.88
CA LEU A 123 0.44 7.67 -1.87
C LEU A 123 -0.83 6.95 -1.42
N VAL A 124 -0.74 5.74 -0.87
CA VAL A 124 -1.91 5.06 -0.31
C VAL A 124 -2.49 5.83 0.86
N ILE A 125 -1.65 6.34 1.76
CA ILE A 125 -2.12 7.17 2.88
C ILE A 125 -2.76 8.46 2.37
N ALA A 126 -2.19 9.08 1.34
CA ALA A 126 -2.76 10.26 0.70
C ALA A 126 -4.13 9.97 0.10
N MET A 127 -4.30 8.84 -0.61
CA MET A 127 -5.60 8.43 -1.15
C MET A 127 -6.62 8.15 -0.02
N THR A 128 -6.21 7.46 1.06
CA THR A 128 -7.09 7.21 2.21
C THR A 128 -7.52 8.52 2.88
N SER A 129 -6.58 9.43 3.14
CA SER A 129 -6.85 10.74 3.75
C SER A 129 -7.75 11.60 2.86
N PHE A 130 -7.46 11.66 1.55
CA PHE A 130 -8.27 12.35 0.55
C PHE A 130 -9.71 11.84 0.55
N MET A 131 -9.88 10.52 0.52
CA MET A 131 -11.17 9.87 0.49
C MET A 131 -11.99 10.15 1.77
N ILE A 132 -11.36 10.00 2.95
CA ILE A 132 -12.02 10.29 4.24
C ILE A 132 -12.46 11.76 4.30
N PHE A 133 -11.62 12.69 3.83
CA PHE A 133 -11.94 14.11 3.85
C PHE A 133 -13.16 14.41 2.99
N ILE A 134 -13.16 14.01 1.72
CA ILE A 134 -14.30 14.25 0.81
C ILE A 134 -15.59 13.67 1.39
N ILE A 135 -15.54 12.46 1.96
CA ILE A 135 -16.73 11.81 2.50
C ILE A 135 -17.29 12.56 3.71
N LEU A 136 -16.46 12.87 4.71
CA LEU A 136 -16.93 13.57 5.90
C LEU A 136 -17.45 14.98 5.57
N SER A 137 -16.80 15.66 4.64
CA SER A 137 -17.17 16.99 4.17
C SER A 137 -18.48 16.99 3.38
N THR A 138 -18.68 16.04 2.48
CA THR A 138 -19.93 15.93 1.71
C THR A 138 -21.11 15.55 2.60
N GLN A 139 -20.91 14.64 3.55
CA GLN A 139 -21.95 14.26 4.52
C GLN A 139 -22.40 15.46 5.37
N GLN A 140 -21.46 16.29 5.83
CA GLN A 140 -21.81 17.49 6.59
C GLN A 140 -22.62 18.49 5.75
N SER A 141 -22.20 18.71 4.50
CA SER A 141 -22.90 19.64 3.60
C SER A 141 -24.34 19.17 3.32
N LEU A 142 -24.56 17.86 3.19
CA LEU A 142 -25.89 17.30 2.98
C LEU A 142 -26.78 17.47 4.23
N GLN A 143 -26.25 17.23 5.42
CA GLN A 143 -27.00 17.39 6.68
C GLN A 143 -27.48 18.83 6.88
N ASN A 144 -26.63 19.83 6.58
CA ASN A 144 -26.99 21.23 6.79
C ASN A 144 -28.12 21.73 5.87
N GLU A 145 -28.25 21.17 4.66
CA GLU A 145 -29.27 21.60 3.66
C GLU A 145 -30.58 20.79 3.78
N LEU A 146 -30.52 19.53 4.20
CA LEU A 146 -31.67 18.60 4.15
C LEU A 146 -32.63 18.71 5.34
N HIS A 147 -32.24 19.32 6.46
CA HIS A 147 -33.13 19.53 7.62
C HIS A 147 -34.18 20.63 7.43
N VAL A 148 -34.13 21.36 6.30
CA VAL A 148 -35.01 22.51 6.05
C VAL A 148 -36.23 22.14 5.17
N SER A 149 -36.28 20.96 4.54
CA SER A 149 -37.36 20.58 3.61
C SER A 149 -37.91 19.16 3.83
N PHE A 150 -39.24 19.05 3.91
CA PHE A 150 -40.00 17.81 4.10
C PHE A 150 -39.79 16.77 2.96
N VAL A 151 -39.44 17.22 1.75
CA VAL A 151 -39.06 16.37 0.60
C VAL A 151 -37.61 15.89 0.71
N GLY A 152 -36.76 16.65 1.40
CA GLY A 152 -35.37 16.29 1.68
C GLY A 152 -35.25 15.08 2.60
N GLU A 153 -36.12 14.94 3.61
CA GLU A 153 -36.08 13.83 4.56
C GLU A 153 -36.35 12.46 3.90
N THR A 154 -37.31 12.40 2.96
CA THR A 154 -37.67 11.15 2.27
C THR A 154 -36.62 10.73 1.23
N LEU A 155 -36.03 11.68 0.49
CA LEU A 155 -34.93 11.41 -0.44
C LEU A 155 -33.61 11.08 0.29
N ASN A 156 -33.38 11.67 1.47
CA ASN A 156 -32.19 11.42 2.29
C ASN A 156 -32.13 9.96 2.76
N VAL A 157 -33.26 9.36 3.15
CA VAL A 157 -33.30 7.95 3.61
C VAL A 157 -32.92 6.97 2.49
N GLN A 158 -33.30 7.24 1.24
CA GLN A 158 -32.97 6.36 0.10
C GLN A 158 -31.55 6.55 -0.44
N LEU A 159 -31.04 7.78 -0.50
CA LEU A 159 -29.68 8.05 -0.99
C LEU A 159 -28.60 7.70 0.05
N SER A 160 -28.89 7.86 1.35
CA SER A 160 -27.95 7.56 2.43
C SER A 160 -27.52 6.09 2.48
N GLY A 161 -28.43 5.15 2.20
CA GLY A 161 -28.13 3.71 2.28
C GLY A 161 -27.06 3.26 1.28
N LEU A 162 -27.22 3.63 0.01
CA LEU A 162 -26.26 3.30 -1.05
C LEU A 162 -24.95 4.08 -0.88
N GLN A 163 -25.00 5.36 -0.54
CA GLN A 163 -23.82 6.18 -0.32
C GLN A 163 -22.97 5.65 0.85
N ASN A 164 -23.60 5.26 1.97
CA ASN A 164 -22.90 4.68 3.11
C ASN A 164 -22.27 3.32 2.79
N LEU A 165 -22.89 2.52 1.92
CA LEU A 165 -22.32 1.25 1.46
C LEU A 165 -21.03 1.47 0.65
N TYR A 166 -21.06 2.39 -0.32
CA TYR A 166 -19.86 2.71 -1.12
C TYR A 166 -18.73 3.29 -0.25
N VAL A 167 -19.08 4.14 0.72
CA VAL A 167 -18.14 4.68 1.71
C VAL A 167 -17.49 3.56 2.53
N ALA A 168 -18.29 2.65 3.08
CA ALA A 168 -17.80 1.54 3.87
C ALA A 168 -16.86 0.65 3.05
N MET A 169 -17.23 0.30 1.82
CA MET A 169 -16.39 -0.50 0.91
C MET A 169 -15.06 0.20 0.63
N GLY A 170 -15.07 1.51 0.37
CA GLY A 170 -13.85 2.27 0.13
C GLY A 170 -12.90 2.34 1.32
N ILE A 171 -13.44 2.55 2.52
CA ILE A 171 -12.65 2.53 3.77
C ILE A 171 -12.05 1.14 4.00
N ILE A 172 -12.82 0.07 3.78
CA ILE A 172 -12.34 -1.31 3.91
C ILE A 172 -11.21 -1.58 2.91
N LEU A 173 -11.38 -1.20 1.65
CA LEU A 173 -10.40 -1.44 0.58
C LEU A 173 -9.08 -0.69 0.84
N THR A 174 -9.16 0.61 1.12
CA THR A 174 -7.98 1.44 1.43
C THR A 174 -7.24 0.92 2.67
N THR A 175 -7.97 0.52 3.70
CA THR A 175 -7.44 -0.10 4.91
C THR A 175 -6.72 -1.42 4.63
N ALA A 176 -7.32 -2.30 3.82
CA ALA A 176 -6.73 -3.58 3.45
C ALA A 176 -5.44 -3.41 2.64
N VAL A 177 -5.45 -2.49 1.66
CA VAL A 177 -4.26 -2.17 0.83
C VAL A 177 -3.14 -1.61 1.70
N MET A 178 -3.47 -0.70 2.62
CA MET A 178 -2.51 -0.13 3.57
C MET A 178 -1.84 -1.20 4.43
N LEU A 179 -2.63 -2.11 5.03
CA LEU A 179 -2.10 -3.23 5.82
C LEU A 179 -1.16 -4.11 4.99
N LEU A 180 -1.57 -4.45 3.76
CA LEU A 180 -0.77 -5.29 2.86
C LEU A 180 0.57 -4.65 2.51
N LEU A 181 0.59 -3.35 2.22
CA LEU A 181 1.83 -2.64 1.89
C LEU A 181 2.77 -2.50 3.10
N ILE A 182 2.24 -2.27 4.31
CA ILE A 182 3.06 -2.26 5.53
C ILE A 182 3.66 -3.65 5.76
N TYR A 183 2.86 -4.70 5.63
CA TYR A 183 3.34 -6.09 5.74
C TYR A 183 4.44 -6.39 4.72
N LEU A 184 4.26 -5.99 3.46
CA LEU A 184 5.27 -6.17 2.42
C LEU A 184 6.55 -5.40 2.75
N ASN A 185 6.45 -4.16 3.22
CA ASN A 185 7.61 -3.36 3.61
C ASN A 185 8.39 -3.99 4.77
N LEU A 186 7.69 -4.45 5.81
CA LEU A 186 8.32 -5.09 6.97
C LEU A 186 8.92 -6.46 6.63
N SER A 187 8.23 -7.27 5.83
CA SER A 187 8.69 -8.61 5.46
C SER A 187 9.97 -8.58 4.64
N GLU A 188 10.08 -7.65 3.70
CA GLU A 188 11.29 -7.53 2.87
C GLU A 188 12.50 -7.00 3.64
N ARG A 189 12.28 -6.27 4.74
CA ARG A 189 13.32 -5.70 5.61
C ARG A 189 13.70 -6.60 6.79
N GLN A 190 13.14 -7.81 6.88
CA GLN A 190 13.48 -8.76 7.94
C GLN A 190 14.98 -9.06 8.03
N LYS A 191 15.67 -9.15 6.89
CA LYS A 191 17.12 -9.37 6.85
C LYS A 191 17.89 -8.21 7.50
N GLU A 192 17.47 -6.96 7.27
CA GLU A 192 18.06 -5.78 7.91
C GLU A 192 17.87 -5.83 9.42
N PHE A 193 16.69 -6.24 9.89
CA PHE A 193 16.42 -6.38 11.33
C PHE A 193 17.28 -7.46 11.99
N HIS A 194 17.57 -8.56 11.28
CA HIS A 194 18.46 -9.61 11.79
C HIS A 194 19.90 -9.10 11.94
N VAL A 195 20.40 -8.34 10.96
CA VAL A 195 21.73 -7.71 11.06
C VAL A 195 21.79 -6.70 12.21
N LEU A 196 20.77 -5.86 12.38
CA LEU A 196 20.70 -4.93 13.51
C LEU A 196 20.70 -5.64 14.86
N LYS A 197 19.98 -6.77 14.97
CA LYS A 197 20.03 -7.62 16.18
C LYS A 197 21.41 -8.21 16.41
N ALA A 198 22.12 -8.65 15.36
CA ALA A 198 23.48 -9.18 15.48
C ALA A 198 24.49 -8.11 15.96
N ILE A 199 24.27 -6.83 15.62
CA ILE A 199 25.05 -5.68 16.11
C ILE A 199 24.67 -5.31 17.57
N GLY A 200 23.72 -6.02 18.18
CA GLY A 200 23.33 -5.82 19.59
C GLY A 200 22.18 -4.81 19.79
N TRP A 201 21.43 -4.44 18.74
CA TRP A 201 20.28 -3.56 18.91
C TRP A 201 19.15 -4.27 19.68
N LYS A 202 18.75 -3.67 20.81
CA LYS A 202 17.56 -4.10 21.56
C LYS A 202 16.30 -3.95 20.72
N PHE A 203 15.36 -4.88 20.85
CA PHE A 203 14.06 -4.86 20.14
C PHE A 203 13.29 -3.54 20.29
N LYS A 204 13.35 -2.91 21.48
CA LYS A 204 12.74 -1.59 21.73
C LYS A 204 13.26 -0.51 20.77
N ARG A 205 14.55 -0.51 20.43
CA ARG A 205 15.13 0.49 19.51
C ARG A 205 14.66 0.28 18.08
N VAL A 206 14.55 -0.98 17.63
CA VAL A 206 13.99 -1.32 16.31
C VAL A 206 12.52 -0.90 16.22
N ARG A 207 11.75 -1.11 17.30
CA ARG A 207 10.35 -0.67 17.36
C ARG A 207 10.21 0.85 17.26
N ILE A 208 11.01 1.61 18.01
CA ILE A 208 11.01 3.09 17.96
C ILE A 208 11.39 3.59 16.57
N TYR A 209 12.40 2.97 15.95
CA TYR A 209 12.80 3.27 14.59
C TYR A 209 11.64 3.13 13.59
N LEU A 210 10.91 2.01 13.65
CA LEU A 210 9.75 1.78 12.77
C LEU A 210 8.59 2.74 13.04
N ILE A 211 8.38 3.13 14.31
CA ILE A 211 7.36 4.13 14.67
C ILE A 211 7.70 5.49 14.05
N ILE A 212 8.95 5.94 14.17
CA ILE A 212 9.39 7.22 13.59
C ILE A 212 9.21 7.21 12.07
N GLU A 213 9.58 6.11 11.41
CA GLU A 213 9.39 5.93 9.97
C GLU A 213 7.90 5.95 9.59
N ALA A 214 7.05 5.22 10.32
CA ALA A 214 5.61 5.21 10.12
C ALA A 214 4.99 6.61 10.27
N ILE A 215 5.39 7.38 11.30
CA ILE A 215 4.93 8.76 11.51
C ILE A 215 5.40 9.66 10.36
N GLY A 216 6.66 9.57 9.96
CA GLY A 216 7.19 10.40 8.87
C GLY A 216 6.45 10.17 7.54
N ILE A 217 6.22 8.91 7.18
CA ILE A 217 5.52 8.56 5.93
C ILE A 217 4.05 8.99 6.00
N SER A 218 3.38 8.70 7.11
CA SER A 218 1.96 9.03 7.26
C SER A 218 1.73 10.54 7.31
N ALA A 219 2.59 11.30 7.97
CA ALA A 219 2.51 12.76 7.98
C ALA A 219 2.58 13.32 6.55
N ILE A 220 3.55 12.89 5.74
CA ILE A 220 3.69 13.34 4.34
C ILE A 220 2.45 12.96 3.52
N GLY A 221 2.04 11.68 3.60
CA GLY A 221 0.87 11.19 2.86
C GLY A 221 -0.41 11.94 3.22
N THR A 222 -0.68 12.10 4.52
CA THR A 222 -1.86 12.78 5.02
C THR A 222 -1.88 14.25 4.62
N ILE A 223 -0.75 14.96 4.70
CA ILE A 223 -0.67 16.36 4.26
C ILE A 223 -1.02 16.46 2.77
N VAL A 224 -0.41 15.62 1.92
CA VAL A 224 -0.66 15.64 0.47
C VAL A 224 -2.10 15.27 0.13
N GLY A 225 -2.66 14.25 0.78
CA GLY A 225 -4.05 13.85 0.57
C GLY A 225 -5.05 14.91 1.04
N SER A 226 -4.80 15.50 2.19
CA SER A 226 -5.67 16.53 2.77
C SER A 226 -5.66 17.81 1.96
N THR A 227 -4.48 18.26 1.49
CA THR A 227 -4.37 19.45 0.64
C THR A 227 -5.05 19.23 -0.70
N ALA A 228 -4.88 18.06 -1.32
CA ALA A 228 -5.57 17.72 -2.56
C ALA A 228 -7.10 17.73 -2.40
N ALA A 229 -7.63 17.18 -1.30
CA ALA A 229 -9.06 17.20 -1.01
C ALA A 229 -9.56 18.63 -0.78
N LEU A 230 -8.80 19.42 -0.02
CA LEU A 230 -9.14 20.82 0.27
C LEU A 230 -9.19 21.66 -1.02
N ILE A 231 -8.25 21.48 -1.95
CA ILE A 231 -8.26 22.17 -3.25
C ILE A 231 -9.55 21.88 -4.04
N LEU A 232 -10.03 20.63 -4.04
CA LEU A 232 -11.28 20.28 -4.70
C LEU A 232 -12.49 20.86 -3.99
N LEU A 233 -12.51 20.81 -2.66
CA LEU A 233 -13.63 21.32 -1.85
C LEU A 233 -13.78 22.84 -1.95
N LEU A 234 -12.67 23.59 -2.10
CA LEU A 234 -12.70 25.03 -2.31
C LEU A 234 -13.38 25.44 -3.63
N GLN A 235 -13.52 24.54 -4.60
CA GLN A 235 -14.25 24.81 -5.84
C GLN A 235 -15.77 24.76 -5.67
N VAL A 236 -16.26 24.24 -4.54
CA VAL A 236 -17.69 24.13 -4.24
C VAL A 236 -18.15 25.41 -3.51
N PRO A 237 -19.05 26.22 -4.10
CA PRO A 237 -19.63 27.37 -3.42
C PRO A 237 -20.33 26.91 -2.13
N SER A 238 -20.31 27.75 -1.08
CA SER A 238 -20.90 27.52 0.26
C SER A 238 -20.28 26.40 1.12
N PHE A 239 -19.08 25.94 0.81
CA PHE A 239 -18.41 24.94 1.63
C PHE A 239 -17.88 25.51 2.96
N GLN A 240 -18.36 24.97 4.09
CA GLN A 240 -17.87 25.30 5.43
C GLN A 240 -17.06 24.13 6.01
N ILE A 241 -15.79 24.38 6.33
CA ILE A 241 -14.94 23.39 7.01
C ILE A 241 -15.16 23.51 8.51
N THR A 242 -15.59 22.42 9.13
CA THR A 242 -15.55 22.35 10.58
C THR A 242 -14.20 21.87 11.06
N TRP A 243 -13.64 22.59 12.04
CA TRP A 243 -12.30 22.36 12.57
C TRP A 243 -12.07 20.92 13.08
N TRP A 244 -13.10 20.26 13.64
CA TRP A 244 -13.00 18.88 14.12
C TRP A 244 -12.81 17.86 13.00
N ILE A 245 -13.36 18.10 11.80
CA ILE A 245 -13.14 17.23 10.63
C ILE A 245 -11.67 17.29 10.21
N GLY A 246 -11.09 18.49 10.20
CA GLY A 246 -9.65 18.65 9.90
C GLY A 246 -8.77 17.84 10.85
N ILE A 247 -9.08 17.85 12.15
CA ILE A 247 -8.34 17.05 13.15
C ILE A 247 -8.52 15.54 12.89
N LEU A 248 -9.73 15.08 12.61
CA LEU A 248 -9.99 13.65 12.35
C LEU A 248 -9.27 13.16 11.08
N VAL A 249 -9.32 13.93 9.99
CA VAL A 249 -8.66 13.61 8.72
C VAL A 249 -7.15 13.52 8.90
N LEU A 250 -6.57 14.38 9.74
CA LEU A 250 -5.14 14.35 10.05
C LEU A 250 -4.77 13.18 10.96
N ALA A 251 -5.57 12.91 11.98
CA ALA A 251 -5.25 11.93 13.02
C ALA A 251 -5.52 10.48 12.59
N MET A 252 -6.65 10.20 11.94
CA MET A 252 -7.10 8.82 11.66
C MET A 252 -6.10 8.01 10.81
N PRO A 253 -5.58 8.50 9.66
CA PRO A 253 -4.64 7.72 8.86
C PRO A 253 -3.31 7.47 9.58
N VAL A 254 -2.87 8.44 10.40
CA VAL A 254 -1.63 8.32 11.21
C VAL A 254 -1.82 7.27 12.30
N LEU A 255 -2.95 7.31 13.02
CA LEU A 255 -3.28 6.32 14.04
C LEU A 255 -3.42 4.92 13.44
N GLN A 256 -4.10 4.80 12.30
CA GLN A 256 -4.23 3.54 11.57
C GLN A 256 -2.88 2.96 11.17
N GLN A 257 -1.98 3.78 10.62
CA GLN A 257 -0.61 3.38 10.27
C GLN A 257 0.17 2.89 11.50
N LEU A 258 0.07 3.60 12.62
CA LEU A 258 0.73 3.25 13.87
C LEU A 258 0.22 1.92 14.42
N ILE A 259 -1.10 1.74 14.48
CA ILE A 259 -1.74 0.51 14.97
C ILE A 259 -1.28 -0.69 14.13
N PHE A 260 -1.33 -0.59 12.80
CA PHE A 260 -0.90 -1.67 11.91
C PHE A 260 0.58 -1.98 12.02
N THR A 261 1.42 -0.95 12.11
CA THR A 261 2.87 -1.14 12.30
C THR A 261 3.15 -1.85 13.61
N LEU A 262 2.50 -1.45 14.71
CA LEU A 262 2.66 -2.08 16.02
C LEU A 262 2.16 -3.53 16.04
N LEU A 263 0.98 -3.77 15.47
CA LEU A 263 0.38 -5.11 15.34
C LEU A 263 1.32 -6.04 14.59
N LEU A 264 1.81 -5.64 13.41
CA LEU A 264 2.69 -6.47 12.60
C LEU A 264 4.05 -6.72 13.27
N VAL A 265 4.64 -5.70 13.91
CA VAL A 265 5.92 -5.85 14.63
C VAL A 265 5.79 -6.82 15.80
N THR A 266 4.68 -6.76 16.56
CA THR A 266 4.45 -7.70 17.66
C THR A 266 4.21 -9.12 17.17
N MET A 267 3.48 -9.31 16.07
CA MET A 267 3.31 -10.62 15.44
C MET A 267 4.63 -11.21 14.95
N MET A 268 5.50 -10.39 14.35
CA MET A 268 6.82 -10.81 13.89
C MET A 268 7.72 -11.25 15.05
N ASN A 269 7.64 -10.57 16.20
CA ASN A 269 8.42 -10.94 17.38
C ASN A 269 8.02 -12.32 17.92
N ARG A 270 6.70 -12.61 17.96
CA ARG A 270 6.17 -13.90 18.42
C ARG A 270 6.67 -15.08 17.58
N LYS A 271 6.70 -14.93 16.25
CA LYS A 271 7.23 -15.96 15.33
C LYS A 271 8.74 -16.17 15.49
N GLY A 272 9.51 -15.11 15.79
CA GLY A 272 10.94 -15.24 16.04
C GLY A 272 11.26 -15.98 17.35
N THR A 273 10.41 -15.82 18.37
CA THR A 273 10.58 -16.51 19.66
C THR A 273 10.11 -17.97 19.65
N SER A 274 9.20 -18.36 18.74
CA SER A 274 8.79 -19.77 18.60
C SER A 274 9.86 -20.61 17.91
N MET A 275 10.50 -20.09 16.85
CA MET A 275 11.58 -20.84 16.16
C MET A 275 12.84 -21.06 17.01
N LEU A 276 13.11 -20.19 18.00
CA LEU A 276 14.23 -20.36 18.94
C LEU A 276 13.91 -21.31 20.11
N LYS A 277 12.64 -21.72 20.27
CA LYS A 277 12.24 -22.74 21.26
C LYS A 277 12.17 -24.15 20.67
N GLU A 278 12.12 -24.25 19.35
CA GLU A 278 12.06 -25.52 18.60
C GLU A 278 13.42 -25.95 18.01
N ALA A 279 14.47 -25.15 18.21
CA ALA A 279 15.85 -25.45 17.87
C ALA A 279 16.67 -25.67 19.14
#